data_AF-A0A7W1QR09-F1
#
_entry.id   AF-A0A7W1QR09-F1
#
_cell.length_a   1.000
_cell.length_b   1.000
_cell.length_c   1.000
_cell.angle_alpha   90.00
_cell.angle_beta   90.00
_cell.angle_gamma   90.00
#
_symmetry.space_group_name_H-M   'P 1'
#
loop_
_entity.id
_entity.type
_entity.pdbx_description
1 polymer ?
#
loop_
_entity_poly.entity_id
_entity_poly.type
_entity_poly.pdbx_seq_one_letter_code
_entity_poly.pdbx_strand_id
1 'polypeptide(L)'
;MEPLVECVPNFSEGRKAEVIERLARAVESVEGAVVLDTHMDADHNRSVITFVADAGQVVEAAVRVVALAAELIDLRQHTGQHPRLGATDVLPFVPVRGVTIEDCIGLAHEAGERIAHELGIPVYFYERAARRPDRVNLEDVRRGGYELLREEIASVERRAPDVGAARLHQNAGAIVVGARPLLVAYNVNLQTSDISIARRIARAVRGRDGGLRYLKALGFELQTRGIVQVSMNLVDYEKTQLHHAFEAVRREAERYGVRVLGSEIVGLIPQAALDHAAQYFLQIENFAPGLVLENRIEAAFIGKGEKETVRDFSEAVASGEPIPGGGAAAAQAASLGAALGEMIGHLTEGREKYADVQQEVEEALAELAPLRTHLRLAAGRDAESFGRVMDARALPQTSEDERVLRAGEIEAALKGAATVPLEIAGVAVQVLELLETLAEIGNQNALSDAATGAQLTYAAVASARYNVLVNTAEIEDEEFTSEHRSRASDLLERAREISARVEALFIDSIEN
;
A
#
# COMPACT_ATOMS: atom_id res chain seq x y z
N MET A 1 5.33 -12.63 2.50
CA MET A 1 5.86 -11.26 2.74
C MET A 1 4.81 -10.55 3.55
N GLU A 2 5.16 -10.13 4.77
CA GLU A 2 4.21 -9.54 5.71
C GLU A 2 3.60 -8.24 5.16
N PRO A 3 2.30 -7.98 5.44
CA PRO A 3 1.64 -6.73 5.09
C PRO A 3 2.36 -5.58 5.80
N LEU A 4 2.59 -4.48 5.10
CA LEU A 4 3.34 -3.34 5.63
C LEU A 4 2.58 -2.05 5.36
N VAL A 5 2.37 -1.29 6.44
CA VAL A 5 1.75 0.02 6.43
C VAL A 5 2.78 1.03 6.90
N GLU A 6 2.95 2.11 6.14
CA GLU A 6 3.70 3.28 6.58
C GLU A 6 2.76 4.21 7.36
N CYS A 7 3.23 4.68 8.51
CA CYS A 7 2.59 5.75 9.25
C CYS A 7 3.55 6.92 9.40
N VAL A 8 3.06 8.14 9.13
CA VAL A 8 3.90 9.35 9.04
C VAL A 8 3.38 10.44 9.99
N PRO A 9 3.35 10.23 11.31
CA PRO A 9 2.88 11.22 12.26
C PRO A 9 3.67 12.53 12.18
N ASN A 10 2.93 13.63 12.22
CA ASN A 10 3.45 15.00 12.16
C ASN A 10 3.31 15.64 13.54
N PHE A 11 4.42 16.04 14.15
CA PHE A 11 4.41 16.62 15.50
C PHE A 11 4.70 18.11 15.49
N SER A 12 4.03 18.84 16.36
CA SER A 12 4.26 20.26 16.64
C SER A 12 5.44 20.45 17.61
N GLU A 13 6.61 19.95 17.23
CA GLU A 13 7.90 20.14 17.92
C GLU A 13 9.03 19.90 16.91
N GLY A 14 9.91 20.88 16.74
CA GLY A 14 11.03 20.80 15.79
C GLY A 14 12.35 21.32 16.36
N ARG A 15 12.41 21.60 17.67
CA ARG A 15 13.56 22.25 18.33
C ARG A 15 14.15 21.38 19.44
N LYS A 16 13.36 20.54 20.10
CA LYS A 16 13.80 19.65 21.19
C LYS A 16 14.03 18.23 20.69
N ALA A 17 15.27 17.91 20.33
CA ALA A 17 15.65 16.59 19.84
C ALA A 17 15.28 15.45 20.82
N GLU A 18 15.49 15.68 22.13
CA GLU A 18 15.14 14.70 23.17
C GLU A 18 13.66 14.29 23.13
N VAL A 19 12.75 15.22 22.82
CA VAL A 19 11.32 14.91 22.70
C VAL A 19 11.09 13.97 21.52
N ILE A 20 11.70 14.24 20.37
CA ILE A 20 11.52 13.45 19.16
C ILE A 20 12.15 12.06 19.31
N GLU A 21 13.32 11.96 19.94
CA GLU A 21 13.94 10.66 20.26
C GLU A 21 13.04 9.80 21.17
N ARG A 22 12.38 10.41 22.15
CA ARG A 22 11.44 9.70 23.03
C ARG A 22 10.20 9.24 22.26
N LEU A 23 9.69 10.04 21.33
CA LEU A 23 8.57 9.65 20.47
C LEU A 23 8.96 8.49 19.54
N ALA A 24 10.15 8.53 18.93
CA ALA A 24 10.65 7.43 18.11
C ALA A 24 10.77 6.12 18.91
N ARG A 25 11.35 6.18 20.12
CA ARG A 25 11.45 5.00 21.01
C ARG A 25 10.08 4.46 21.44
N ALA A 26 9.07 5.32 21.56
CA ALA A 26 7.71 4.87 21.87
C ALA A 26 7.11 4.05 20.72
N VAL A 27 7.38 4.42 19.47
CA VAL A 27 7.03 3.61 18.29
C VAL A 27 7.77 2.28 18.34
N GLU A 28 9.09 2.30 18.51
CA GLU A 28 9.94 1.09 18.53
C GLU A 28 9.65 0.15 19.72
N SER A 29 8.90 0.61 20.72
CA SER A 29 8.46 -0.24 21.84
C SER A 29 7.32 -1.20 21.48
N VAL A 30 6.71 -1.04 20.30
CA VAL A 30 5.69 -1.94 19.77
C VAL A 30 6.36 -3.00 18.91
N GLU A 31 6.02 -4.27 19.15
CA GLU A 31 6.57 -5.39 18.40
C GLU A 31 6.25 -5.25 16.91
N GLY A 32 7.26 -5.42 16.05
CA GLY A 32 7.12 -5.30 14.59
C GLY A 32 7.07 -3.86 14.05
N ALA A 33 7.09 -2.82 14.90
CA ALA A 33 7.18 -1.43 14.46
C ALA A 33 8.63 -0.98 14.30
N VAL A 34 8.96 -0.39 13.15
CA VAL A 34 10.31 0.07 12.81
C VAL A 34 10.27 1.52 12.38
N VAL A 35 11.00 2.38 13.09
CA VAL A 35 11.21 3.77 12.68
C VAL A 35 12.22 3.81 11.53
N LEU A 36 11.81 4.39 10.41
CA LEU A 36 12.64 4.50 9.20
C LEU A 36 13.35 5.84 9.12
N ASP A 37 12.70 6.92 9.57
CA ASP A 37 13.26 8.26 9.55
C ASP A 37 12.66 9.15 10.64
N THR A 38 13.45 10.12 11.08
CA THR A 38 13.02 11.21 11.95
C THR A 38 13.55 12.52 11.40
N HIS A 39 12.65 13.34 10.87
CA HIS A 39 12.98 14.64 10.30
C HIS A 39 12.53 15.77 11.22
N MET A 40 13.43 16.72 11.51
CA MET A 40 13.15 17.88 12.37
C MET A 40 13.42 19.19 11.64
N ASP A 41 12.51 20.14 11.78
CA ASP A 41 12.63 21.49 11.23
C ASP A 41 12.40 22.54 12.32
N ALA A 42 13.47 23.24 12.70
CA ALA A 42 13.47 24.24 13.76
C ALA A 42 12.78 25.56 13.36
N ASP A 43 12.84 25.92 12.08
CA ASP A 43 12.23 27.14 11.53
C ASP A 43 10.70 27.00 11.47
N HIS A 44 10.23 25.83 11.04
CA HIS A 44 8.81 25.48 11.05
C HIS A 44 8.30 25.02 12.42
N ASN A 45 9.20 24.69 13.35
CA ASN A 45 8.94 24.06 14.65
C ASN A 45 8.01 22.84 14.53
N ARG A 46 8.36 21.96 13.60
CA ARG A 46 7.64 20.73 13.26
C ARG A 46 8.64 19.59 13.09
N SER A 47 8.19 18.39 13.40
CA SER A 47 8.91 17.17 13.04
C SER A 47 7.97 16.16 12.40
N VAL A 48 8.57 15.20 11.72
CA VAL A 48 7.91 14.07 11.09
C VAL A 48 8.68 12.83 11.51
N ILE A 49 7.97 11.84 12.03
CA ILE A 49 8.51 10.51 12.21
C ILE A 49 7.87 9.64 11.14
N THR A 50 8.69 8.88 10.43
CA THR A 50 8.22 7.88 9.48
C THR A 50 8.53 6.51 10.04
N PHE A 51 7.52 5.69 10.21
CA PHE A 51 7.70 4.31 10.65
C PHE A 51 6.81 3.37 9.85
N VAL A 52 7.19 2.10 9.85
CA VAL A 52 6.41 1.02 9.25
C VAL A 52 6.11 -0.03 10.30
N ALA A 53 4.96 -0.67 10.16
CA ALA A 53 4.59 -1.83 10.97
C ALA A 53 3.61 -2.71 10.18
N ASP A 54 3.43 -3.93 10.65
CA ASP A 54 2.32 -4.78 10.21
C ASP A 54 0.96 -4.11 10.49
N ALA A 55 -0.04 -4.42 9.67
CA ALA A 55 -1.39 -3.87 9.81
C ALA A 55 -1.99 -4.10 11.21
N GLY A 56 -1.69 -5.23 11.86
CA GLY A 56 -2.16 -5.53 13.22
C GLY A 56 -1.47 -4.74 14.33
N GLN A 57 -0.30 -4.14 14.07
CA GLN A 57 0.51 -3.44 15.10
C GLN A 57 0.61 -1.93 14.85
N VAL A 58 0.39 -1.47 13.61
CA VAL A 58 0.57 -0.05 13.24
C VAL A 58 -0.34 0.89 14.03
N VAL A 59 -1.56 0.47 14.35
CA VAL A 59 -2.51 1.28 15.14
C VAL A 59 -2.01 1.42 16.58
N GLU A 60 -1.51 0.35 17.19
CA GLU A 60 -0.97 0.40 18.56
C GLU A 60 0.25 1.33 18.63
N ALA A 61 1.17 1.23 17.69
CA ALA A 61 2.32 2.13 17.58
C ALA A 61 1.89 3.60 17.40
N ALA A 62 0.90 3.84 16.54
CA ALA A 62 0.35 5.16 16.27
C ALA A 62 -0.34 5.77 17.51
N VAL A 63 -1.20 5.03 18.20
CA VAL A 63 -1.89 5.49 19.42
C VAL A 63 -0.87 5.77 20.52
N ARG A 64 0.11 4.89 20.71
CA ARG A 64 1.15 5.04 21.74
C ARG A 64 2.01 6.29 21.54
N VAL A 65 2.45 6.57 20.31
CA VAL A 65 3.23 7.77 20.03
C VAL A 65 2.39 9.05 20.17
N VAL A 66 1.09 9.00 19.83
CA VAL A 66 0.16 10.13 20.06
C VAL A 66 -0.05 10.38 21.54
N ALA A 67 -0.21 9.33 22.36
CA ALA A 67 -0.34 9.44 23.81
C ALA A 67 0.89 10.13 24.42
N LEU A 68 2.10 9.69 24.06
CA LEU A 68 3.33 10.30 24.56
C LEU A 68 3.50 11.76 24.06
N ALA A 69 3.12 12.05 22.80
CA ALA A 69 3.15 13.41 22.28
C ALA A 69 2.22 14.35 23.07
N ALA A 70 1.04 13.86 23.48
CA ALA A 70 0.09 14.63 24.30
C ALA A 70 0.64 14.97 25.70
N GLU A 71 1.56 14.16 26.23
CA GLU A 71 2.25 14.41 27.50
C GLU A 71 3.43 15.38 27.36
N LEU A 72 4.21 15.24 26.28
CA LEU A 72 5.48 15.96 26.11
C LEU A 72 5.34 17.32 25.42
N ILE A 73 4.28 17.51 24.63
CA ILE A 73 4.08 18.72 23.81
C ILE A 73 2.87 19.50 24.32
N ASP A 74 3.10 20.73 24.77
CA ASP A 74 2.06 21.67 25.16
C ASP A 74 1.83 22.71 24.04
N LEU A 75 0.75 22.54 23.27
CA LEU A 75 0.43 23.46 22.18
C LEU A 75 0.18 24.90 22.63
N ARG A 76 -0.20 25.12 23.90
CA ARG A 76 -0.45 26.48 24.41
C ARG A 76 0.82 27.32 24.43
N GLN A 77 1.98 26.66 24.43
CA GLN A 77 3.30 27.28 24.40
C GLN A 77 3.98 27.14 23.02
N HIS A 78 3.35 26.44 22.08
CA HIS A 78 3.91 26.18 20.76
C HIS A 78 3.70 27.35 19.80
N THR A 79 4.80 27.75 19.14
CA THR A 79 4.80 28.69 18.03
C THR A 79 5.67 28.15 16.90
N GLY A 80 5.18 28.25 15.66
CA GLY A 80 5.88 27.77 14.46
C GLY A 80 5.29 28.39 13.20
N GLN A 81 6.07 28.44 12.11
CA GLN A 81 5.60 29.00 10.84
C GLN A 81 4.63 28.07 10.11
N HIS A 82 4.71 26.76 10.37
CA HIS A 82 3.83 25.78 9.74
C HIS A 82 2.48 25.74 10.47
N PRO A 83 1.33 25.72 9.76
CA PRO A 83 0.03 25.63 10.42
C PRO A 83 -0.07 24.35 11.25
N ARG A 84 -0.85 24.35 12.32
CA ARG A 84 -1.04 23.18 13.20
C ARG A 84 -2.35 23.25 13.97
N LEU A 85 -2.91 22.08 14.29
CA LEU A 85 -4.08 21.89 15.17
C LEU A 85 -3.74 21.12 16.45
N GLY A 86 -2.73 20.25 16.39
CA GLY A 86 -2.44 19.25 17.42
C GLY A 86 -0.97 19.16 17.82
N ALA A 87 -0.71 18.65 19.02
CA ALA A 87 0.63 18.18 19.42
C ALA A 87 1.11 17.13 18.41
N THR A 88 0.24 16.19 18.07
CA THR A 88 0.27 15.46 16.80
C THR A 88 -0.75 16.11 15.88
N ASP A 89 -0.29 16.78 14.82
CA ASP A 89 -1.15 17.52 13.88
C ASP A 89 -1.85 16.59 12.89
N VAL A 90 -1.08 15.68 12.29
CA VAL A 90 -1.57 14.75 11.25
C VAL A 90 -1.01 13.36 11.48
N LEU A 91 -1.85 12.34 11.34
CA LEU A 91 -1.52 10.93 11.47
C LEU A 91 -2.04 10.16 10.23
N PRO A 92 -1.26 10.12 9.13
CA PRO A 92 -1.61 9.37 7.93
C PRO A 92 -1.18 7.91 8.01
N PHE A 93 -2.00 7.03 7.45
CA PHE A 93 -1.69 5.63 7.11
C PHE A 93 -1.56 5.51 5.59
N VAL A 94 -0.49 4.87 5.13
CA VAL A 94 -0.11 4.77 3.72
C VAL A 94 0.17 3.30 3.38
N PRO A 95 -0.47 2.75 2.33
CA PRO A 95 -0.21 1.36 1.92
C PRO A 95 1.18 1.25 1.31
N VAL A 96 1.98 0.28 1.78
CA VAL A 96 3.33 0.01 1.24
C VAL A 96 3.38 -1.33 0.51
N ARG A 97 3.00 -2.42 1.19
CA ARG A 97 3.10 -3.77 0.62
C ARG A 97 2.02 -4.69 1.19
N GLY A 98 1.31 -5.42 0.34
CA GLY A 98 0.34 -6.41 0.80
C GLY A 98 -0.87 -5.84 1.54
N VAL A 99 -1.10 -4.52 1.43
CA VAL A 99 -2.19 -3.78 2.10
C VAL A 99 -2.80 -2.81 1.09
N THR A 100 -4.12 -2.70 1.06
CA THR A 100 -4.86 -1.80 0.18
C THR A 100 -5.08 -0.42 0.83
N ILE A 101 -5.57 0.55 0.04
CA ILE A 101 -5.93 1.85 0.61
C ILE A 101 -7.19 1.72 1.49
N GLU A 102 -8.09 0.79 1.18
CA GLU A 102 -9.27 0.45 1.95
C GLU A 102 -8.90 -0.08 3.34
N ASP A 103 -7.92 -0.97 3.44
CA ASP A 103 -7.39 -1.43 4.72
C ASP A 103 -6.85 -0.26 5.55
N CYS A 104 -6.08 0.63 4.91
CA CYS A 104 -5.55 1.83 5.59
C CYS A 104 -6.66 2.79 6.05
N ILE A 105 -7.80 2.86 5.35
CA ILE A 105 -8.97 3.63 5.81
C ILE A 105 -9.51 3.01 7.10
N GLY A 106 -9.64 1.68 7.15
CA GLY A 106 -10.06 0.96 8.36
C GLY A 106 -9.13 1.24 9.55
N LEU A 107 -7.82 1.11 9.35
CA LEU A 107 -6.79 1.40 10.37
C LEU A 107 -6.83 2.87 10.83
N ALA A 108 -7.05 3.81 9.91
CA ALA A 108 -7.18 5.22 10.24
C ALA A 108 -8.41 5.49 11.11
N HIS A 109 -9.55 4.87 10.80
CA HIS A 109 -10.76 5.00 11.62
C HIS A 109 -10.57 4.36 13.00
N GLU A 110 -10.00 3.16 13.07
CA GLU A 110 -9.69 2.49 14.33
C GLU A 110 -8.78 3.35 15.23
N ALA A 111 -7.67 3.82 14.69
CA ALA A 111 -6.75 4.70 15.41
C ALA A 111 -7.44 5.98 15.90
N GLY A 112 -8.30 6.58 15.06
CA GLY A 112 -9.07 7.76 15.44
C GLY A 112 -10.05 7.50 16.58
N GLU A 113 -10.82 6.42 16.52
CA GLU A 113 -11.76 6.05 17.60
C GLU A 113 -11.01 5.79 18.92
N ARG A 114 -9.89 5.05 18.88
CA ARG A 114 -9.03 4.81 20.04
C ARG A 114 -8.44 6.10 20.62
N ILE A 115 -7.89 6.98 19.78
CA ILE A 115 -7.32 8.26 20.24
C ILE A 115 -8.39 9.14 20.91
N ALA A 116 -9.59 9.21 20.35
CA ALA A 116 -10.67 9.99 20.92
C ALA A 116 -11.16 9.42 22.26
N HIS A 117 -11.30 8.09 22.37
CA HIS A 117 -11.80 7.42 23.56
C HIS A 117 -10.76 7.31 24.68
N GLU A 118 -9.54 6.87 24.36
CA GLU A 118 -8.47 6.61 25.33
C GLU A 118 -7.78 7.91 25.78
N LEU A 119 -7.58 8.86 24.87
CA LEU A 119 -6.79 10.08 25.12
C LEU A 119 -7.65 11.35 25.24
N GLY A 120 -8.95 11.28 24.91
CA GLY A 120 -9.85 12.43 24.95
C GLY A 120 -9.48 13.53 23.95
N ILE A 121 -8.74 13.20 22.89
CA ILE A 121 -8.32 14.15 21.84
C ILE A 121 -9.37 14.14 20.73
N PRO A 122 -9.97 15.29 20.35
CA PRO A 122 -10.92 15.33 19.24
C PRO A 122 -10.22 15.01 17.90
N VAL A 123 -10.87 14.17 17.10
CA VAL A 123 -10.33 13.61 15.85
C VAL A 123 -11.13 14.11 14.64
N TYR A 124 -10.41 14.45 13.58
CA TYR A 124 -10.95 14.78 12.27
C TYR A 124 -10.40 13.80 11.24
N PHE A 125 -11.27 13.16 10.46
CA PHE A 125 -10.83 12.27 9.38
C PHE A 125 -10.64 13.03 8.07
N TYR A 126 -9.54 12.77 7.37
CA TYR A 126 -9.19 13.47 6.12
C TYR A 126 -8.77 12.52 4.98
N GLU A 127 -8.59 13.09 3.79
CA GLU A 127 -8.26 12.38 2.54
C GLU A 127 -9.23 11.19 2.32
N ARG A 128 -8.73 9.97 2.10
CA ARG A 128 -9.58 8.81 1.80
C ARG A 128 -10.39 8.33 2.99
N ALA A 129 -9.99 8.70 4.21
CA ALA A 129 -10.73 8.37 5.43
C ALA A 129 -11.81 9.42 5.77
N ALA A 130 -11.90 10.53 5.03
CA ALA A 130 -12.82 11.61 5.35
C ALA A 130 -14.29 11.14 5.33
N ARG A 131 -15.00 11.30 6.46
CA ARG A 131 -16.44 11.04 6.56
C ARG A 131 -17.29 12.11 5.87
N ARG A 132 -16.69 13.27 5.58
CA ARG A 132 -17.35 14.43 4.98
C ARG A 132 -16.56 14.98 3.79
N PRO A 133 -17.24 15.40 2.71
CA PRO A 133 -16.56 15.95 1.52
C PRO A 133 -15.70 17.19 1.82
N ASP A 134 -16.09 18.02 2.78
CA ASP A 134 -15.36 19.23 3.17
C ASP A 134 -14.09 18.96 3.99
N ARG A 135 -13.79 17.69 4.29
CA ARG A 135 -12.60 17.27 5.07
C ARG A 135 -11.58 16.49 4.25
N VAL A 136 -11.87 16.20 2.98
CA VAL A 136 -10.94 15.49 2.10
C VAL A 136 -9.59 16.22 2.03
N ASN A 137 -9.60 17.54 1.89
CA ASN A 137 -8.37 18.33 1.89
C ASN A 137 -7.93 18.72 3.31
N LEU A 138 -6.71 18.33 3.66
CA LEU A 138 -6.08 18.69 4.94
C LEU A 138 -6.11 20.20 5.25
N GLU A 139 -5.92 21.05 4.24
CA GLU A 139 -5.91 22.51 4.41
C GLU A 139 -7.28 23.07 4.84
N ASP A 140 -8.37 22.41 4.44
CA ASP A 140 -9.72 22.82 4.82
C ASP A 140 -9.99 22.48 6.28
N VAL A 141 -9.51 21.32 6.74
CA VAL A 141 -9.57 20.92 8.15
C VAL A 141 -8.72 21.86 9.02
N ARG A 142 -7.47 22.16 8.59
CA ARG A 142 -6.50 23.01 9.31
C ARG A 142 -6.75 24.51 9.19
N ARG A 143 -7.81 24.93 8.49
CA ARG A 143 -8.07 26.35 8.21
C ARG A 143 -8.14 27.16 9.50
N GLY A 144 -7.33 28.22 9.59
CA GLY A 144 -7.25 29.10 10.76
C GLY A 144 -6.46 28.55 11.95
N GLY A 145 -5.92 27.33 11.87
CA GLY A 145 -5.05 26.74 12.89
C GLY A 145 -5.73 26.47 14.23
N TYR A 146 -4.91 26.12 15.22
CA TYR A 146 -5.30 25.83 16.60
C TYR A 146 -6.12 26.97 17.24
N GLU A 147 -5.72 28.22 17.03
CA GLU A 147 -6.32 29.39 17.68
C GLU A 147 -7.79 29.56 17.28
N LEU A 148 -8.08 29.53 15.97
CA LEU A 148 -9.45 29.66 15.48
C LEU A 148 -10.29 28.42 15.81
N LEU A 149 -9.70 27.22 15.73
CA LEU A 149 -10.41 26.00 16.08
C LEU A 149 -10.86 26.01 17.55
N ARG A 150 -10.03 26.54 18.46
CA ARG A 150 -10.36 26.65 19.89
C ARG A 150 -11.63 27.47 20.13
N GLU A 151 -11.87 28.49 19.32
CA GLU A 151 -13.04 29.39 19.44
C GLU A 151 -14.29 28.77 18.79
N GLU A 152 -14.10 28.08 17.66
CA GLU A 152 -15.20 27.61 16.82
C GLU A 152 -15.65 26.17 17.14
N ILE A 153 -14.81 25.31 17.73
CA ILE A 153 -15.07 23.85 17.84
C ILE A 153 -16.39 23.52 18.56
N ALA A 154 -16.77 24.30 19.57
CA ALA A 154 -17.97 24.06 20.38
C ALA A 154 -19.23 24.77 19.84
N SER A 155 -19.06 25.80 19.01
CA SER A 155 -20.15 26.73 18.62
C SER A 155 -20.48 26.69 17.14
N VAL A 156 -19.56 26.22 16.30
CA VAL A 156 -19.70 26.16 14.84
C VAL A 156 -19.84 24.70 14.43
N GLU A 157 -21.03 24.31 14.01
CA GLU A 157 -21.37 22.92 13.67
C GLU A 157 -20.41 22.30 12.64
N ARG A 158 -20.00 23.05 11.60
CA ARG A 158 -19.04 22.54 10.61
C ARG A 158 -17.67 22.18 11.19
N ARG A 159 -17.31 22.77 12.34
CA ARG A 159 -16.03 22.57 13.05
C ARG A 159 -16.09 21.48 14.11
N ALA A 160 -17.25 20.88 14.38
CA ALA A 160 -17.34 19.75 15.30
C ALA A 160 -16.44 18.59 14.82
N PRO A 161 -15.74 17.85 15.70
CA PRO A 161 -14.91 16.71 15.29
C PRO A 161 -15.75 15.57 14.71
N ASP A 162 -15.11 14.65 13.97
CA ASP A 162 -15.77 13.41 13.52
C ASP A 162 -15.98 12.44 14.69
N VAL A 163 -15.02 12.42 15.62
CA VAL A 163 -15.03 11.58 16.81
C VAL A 163 -14.48 12.36 18.01
N GLY A 164 -15.06 12.13 19.18
CA GLY A 164 -14.66 12.76 20.44
C GLY A 164 -15.48 14.01 20.77
N ALA A 165 -15.19 14.62 21.92
CA ALA A 165 -15.92 15.78 22.40
C ALA A 165 -15.62 17.02 21.54
N ALA A 166 -16.62 17.88 21.34
CA ALA A 166 -16.48 19.18 20.67
C ALA A 166 -15.72 20.22 21.53
N ARG A 167 -14.59 19.83 22.12
CA ARG A 167 -13.65 20.67 22.86
C ARG A 167 -12.22 20.23 22.53
N LEU A 168 -11.29 21.18 22.48
CA LEU A 168 -9.87 20.84 22.35
C LEU A 168 -9.35 20.15 23.61
N HIS A 169 -8.44 19.20 23.41
CA HIS A 169 -7.65 18.66 24.50
C HIS A 169 -6.71 19.74 25.06
N GLN A 170 -6.54 19.79 26.38
CA GLN A 170 -5.90 20.92 27.07
C GLN A 170 -4.46 21.20 26.58
N ASN A 171 -3.66 20.15 26.40
CA ASN A 171 -2.27 20.25 25.93
C ASN A 171 -2.16 19.88 24.44
N ALA A 172 -2.73 18.73 24.07
CA ALA A 172 -2.62 18.14 22.73
C ALA A 172 -3.46 18.78 21.61
N GLY A 173 -4.46 19.63 21.90
CA GLY A 173 -5.29 20.25 20.85
C GLY A 173 -6.24 19.25 20.17
N ALA A 174 -6.18 19.18 18.83
CA ALA A 174 -6.95 18.25 18.00
C ALA A 174 -6.04 17.54 16.99
N ILE A 175 -6.41 16.34 16.56
CA ILE A 175 -5.61 15.55 15.61
C ILE A 175 -6.39 15.30 14.31
N VAL A 176 -5.68 15.30 13.18
CA VAL A 176 -6.22 14.91 11.88
C VAL A 176 -5.68 13.52 11.51
N VAL A 177 -6.56 12.54 11.35
CA VAL A 177 -6.18 11.14 11.07
C VAL A 177 -6.69 10.76 9.70
N GLY A 178 -5.92 10.00 8.90
CA GLY A 178 -6.47 9.56 7.62
C GLY A 178 -5.62 8.58 6.85
N ALA A 179 -6.13 8.17 5.70
CA ALA A 179 -5.46 7.27 4.78
C ALA A 179 -5.23 7.98 3.45
N ARG A 180 -4.04 7.79 2.89
CA ARG A 180 -3.70 8.39 1.58
C ARG A 180 -2.63 7.58 0.84
N PRO A 181 -2.54 7.73 -0.49
CA PRO A 181 -1.38 7.27 -1.24
C PRO A 181 -0.09 7.92 -0.74
N LEU A 182 1.03 7.33 -1.17
CA LEU A 182 2.37 7.85 -0.92
C LEU A 182 2.50 9.26 -1.51
N LEU A 183 3.08 10.16 -0.72
CA LEU A 183 3.27 11.57 -1.06
C LEU A 183 4.73 11.92 -0.91
N VAL A 184 5.26 12.69 -1.85
CA VAL A 184 6.64 13.21 -1.77
C VAL A 184 6.59 14.68 -1.34
N ALA A 185 7.15 14.97 -0.17
CA ALA A 185 7.34 16.34 0.30
C ALA A 185 8.68 16.87 -0.24
N TYR A 186 8.59 17.85 -1.14
CA TYR A 186 9.72 18.33 -1.92
C TYR A 186 9.77 19.85 -1.95
N ASN A 187 10.85 20.41 -1.42
CA ASN A 187 11.00 21.83 -1.26
C ASN A 187 12.08 22.37 -2.19
N VAL A 188 11.91 23.59 -2.71
CA VAL A 188 12.88 24.26 -3.59
C VAL A 188 13.31 25.59 -2.97
N ASN A 189 14.61 25.73 -2.75
CA ASN A 189 15.24 26.88 -2.09
C ASN A 189 15.58 27.96 -3.12
N LEU A 190 15.20 29.21 -2.84
CA LEU A 190 15.37 30.35 -3.75
C LEU A 190 16.39 31.34 -3.20
N GLN A 191 17.22 31.92 -4.08
CA GLN A 191 18.22 32.93 -3.74
C GLN A 191 17.59 34.32 -3.54
N THR A 192 16.65 34.42 -2.59
CA THR A 192 16.02 35.69 -2.20
C THR A 192 15.51 35.56 -0.77
N SER A 193 15.41 36.67 -0.05
CA SER A 193 14.74 36.76 1.26
C SER A 193 13.29 37.25 1.13
N ASP A 194 12.83 37.56 -0.09
CA ASP A 194 11.47 38.07 -0.33
C ASP A 194 10.44 36.92 -0.43
N ILE A 195 9.69 36.71 0.65
CA ILE A 195 8.64 35.68 0.73
C ILE A 195 7.52 35.90 -0.28
N SER A 196 7.31 37.12 -0.76
CA SER A 196 6.27 37.41 -1.74
C SER A 196 6.55 36.69 -3.07
N ILE A 197 7.82 36.52 -3.42
CA ILE A 197 8.24 35.77 -4.61
C ILE A 197 7.92 34.28 -4.44
N ALA A 198 8.33 33.67 -3.32
CA ALA A 198 8.01 32.26 -3.04
C ALA A 198 6.50 32.00 -3.03
N ARG A 199 5.70 32.90 -2.44
CA ARG A 199 4.23 32.79 -2.42
C ARG A 199 3.61 32.91 -3.83
N ARG A 200 4.17 33.77 -4.69
CA ARG A 200 3.72 33.90 -6.10
C ARG A 200 4.06 32.65 -6.90
N ILE A 201 5.29 32.14 -6.77
CA ILE A 201 5.72 30.90 -7.43
C ILE A 201 4.85 29.73 -6.95
N ALA A 202 4.66 29.57 -5.64
CA ALA A 202 3.82 28.51 -5.06
C ALA A 202 2.39 28.55 -5.62
N ARG A 203 1.79 29.75 -5.78
CA ARG A 203 0.48 29.92 -6.42
C ARG A 203 0.51 29.51 -7.89
N ALA A 204 1.53 29.89 -8.64
CA ALA A 204 1.63 29.59 -10.06
C ALA A 204 1.80 28.08 -10.33
N VAL A 205 2.53 27.36 -9.47
CA VAL A 205 2.84 25.93 -9.72
C VAL A 205 1.80 24.97 -9.17
N ARG A 206 1.05 25.31 -8.12
CA ARG A 206 0.13 24.36 -7.48
C ARG A 206 -1.18 24.16 -8.25
N GLY A 207 -1.71 22.94 -8.20
CA GLY A 207 -2.83 22.52 -9.05
C GLY A 207 -4.13 23.28 -8.81
N ARG A 208 -4.41 23.70 -7.57
CA ARG A 208 -5.68 24.40 -7.25
C ARG A 208 -5.83 25.76 -7.93
N ASP A 209 -4.72 26.37 -8.34
CA ASP A 209 -4.71 27.67 -9.02
C ASP A 209 -4.41 27.53 -10.53
N GLY A 210 -4.54 26.30 -11.07
CA GLY A 210 -4.32 26.01 -12.50
C GLY A 210 -2.89 25.61 -12.86
N GLY A 211 -2.01 25.42 -11.87
CA GLY A 211 -0.67 24.88 -12.08
C GLY A 211 -0.66 23.37 -12.32
N LEU A 212 0.41 22.71 -11.88
CA LEU A 212 0.58 21.26 -11.98
C LEU A 212 -0.48 20.54 -11.13
N ARG A 213 -1.27 19.65 -11.75
CA ARG A 213 -2.21 18.79 -11.01
C ARG A 213 -1.43 17.94 -10.00
N TYR A 214 -2.10 17.49 -8.95
CA TYR A 214 -1.46 16.67 -7.90
C TYR A 214 -0.28 17.34 -7.16
N LEU A 215 -0.08 18.65 -7.34
CA LEU A 215 0.91 19.43 -6.61
C LEU A 215 0.21 20.44 -5.69
N LYS A 216 0.49 20.36 -4.39
CA LYS A 216 0.17 21.39 -3.40
C LYS A 216 1.44 22.18 -3.12
N ALA A 217 1.36 23.51 -2.94
CA ALA A 217 2.54 24.33 -2.66
C ALA A 217 2.25 25.57 -1.81
N LEU A 218 3.23 25.93 -0.98
CA LEU A 218 3.26 27.12 -0.13
C LEU A 218 4.66 27.76 -0.15
N GLY A 219 4.74 29.05 0.23
CA GLY A 219 6.00 29.78 0.34
C GLY A 219 6.34 30.06 1.80
N PHE A 220 7.56 29.73 2.21
CA PHE A 220 8.07 29.88 3.57
C PHE A 220 9.39 30.66 3.64
N GLU A 221 9.67 31.24 4.81
CA GLU A 221 10.94 31.91 5.13
C GLU A 221 11.80 30.99 5.99
N LEU A 222 13.03 30.72 5.54
CA LEU A 222 14.05 30.04 6.33
C LEU A 222 14.91 31.10 7.00
N GLN A 223 14.48 31.57 8.17
CA GLN A 223 15.09 32.71 8.87
C GLN A 223 16.57 32.47 9.19
N THR A 224 16.90 31.24 9.59
CA THR A 224 18.28 30.81 9.88
C THR A 224 19.23 30.97 8.70
N ARG A 225 18.72 30.87 7.48
CA ARG A 225 19.49 30.91 6.23
C ARG A 225 19.34 32.22 5.46
N GLY A 226 18.40 33.08 5.85
CA GLY A 226 18.10 34.32 5.15
C GLY A 226 17.57 34.12 3.72
N ILE A 227 16.92 32.98 3.46
CA ILE A 227 16.36 32.63 2.16
C ILE A 227 14.89 32.24 2.26
N VAL A 228 14.22 32.14 1.13
CA VAL A 228 12.84 31.65 1.03
C VAL A 228 12.77 30.33 0.28
N GLN A 229 11.72 29.58 0.55
CA GLN A 229 11.52 28.23 0.05
C GLN A 229 10.11 28.10 -0.53
N VAL A 230 10.00 27.42 -1.68
CA VAL A 230 8.72 26.92 -2.19
C VAL A 230 8.60 25.49 -1.69
N SER A 231 7.78 25.29 -0.67
CA SER A 231 7.49 23.97 -0.12
C SER A 231 6.35 23.32 -0.89
N MET A 232 6.54 22.08 -1.33
CA MET A 232 5.56 21.38 -2.15
C MET A 232 5.28 19.97 -1.64
N ASN A 233 4.05 19.52 -1.87
CA ASN A 233 3.63 18.15 -1.65
C ASN A 233 3.10 17.59 -2.97
N LEU A 234 3.80 16.60 -3.51
CA LEU A 234 3.38 15.82 -4.67
C LEU A 234 2.48 14.70 -4.15
N VAL A 235 1.15 14.89 -4.24
CA VAL A 235 0.17 13.94 -3.68
C VAL A 235 0.01 12.67 -4.51
N ASP A 236 0.53 12.69 -5.74
CA ASP A 236 0.60 11.56 -6.67
C ASP A 236 1.82 11.80 -7.59
N TYR A 237 2.96 11.26 -7.18
CA TYR A 237 4.25 11.51 -7.85
C TYR A 237 4.37 10.78 -9.20
N GLU A 238 3.54 9.77 -9.43
CA GLU A 238 3.49 9.05 -10.71
C GLU A 238 2.82 9.91 -11.78
N LYS A 239 1.76 10.65 -11.42
CA LYS A 239 1.08 11.58 -12.33
C LYS A 239 1.75 12.94 -12.46
N THR A 240 2.40 13.43 -11.41
CA THR A 240 3.18 14.67 -11.45
C THR A 240 4.54 14.42 -10.84
N GLN A 241 5.52 14.23 -11.70
CA GLN A 241 6.85 13.77 -11.34
C GLN A 241 7.72 14.90 -10.78
N LEU A 242 8.70 14.51 -9.96
CA LEU A 242 9.56 15.41 -9.19
C LEU A 242 10.28 16.45 -10.07
N HIS A 243 10.82 16.00 -11.20
CA HIS A 243 11.57 16.85 -12.13
C HIS A 243 10.69 17.90 -12.79
N HIS A 244 9.43 17.59 -13.09
CA HIS A 244 8.48 18.58 -13.61
C HIS A 244 8.13 19.65 -12.58
N ALA A 245 7.93 19.28 -11.32
CA ALA A 245 7.72 20.24 -10.24
C ALA A 245 8.94 21.15 -10.04
N PHE A 246 10.15 20.58 -10.03
CA PHE A 246 11.39 21.35 -9.93
C PHE A 246 11.55 22.35 -11.09
N GLU A 247 11.37 21.88 -12.32
CA GLU A 247 11.48 22.70 -13.52
C GLU A 247 10.43 23.82 -13.58
N ALA A 248 9.20 23.55 -13.13
CA ALA A 248 8.16 24.57 -13.04
C ALA A 248 8.54 25.68 -12.06
N VAL A 249 9.05 25.32 -10.87
CA VAL A 249 9.54 26.31 -9.90
C VAL A 249 10.74 27.08 -10.45
N ARG A 250 11.70 26.39 -11.10
CA ARG A 250 12.88 27.03 -11.70
C ARG A 250 12.49 28.05 -12.76
N ARG A 251 11.64 27.67 -13.71
CA ARG A 251 11.16 28.57 -14.79
C ARG A 251 10.38 29.76 -14.25
N GLU A 252 9.57 29.56 -13.22
CA GLU A 252 8.82 30.65 -12.60
C GLU A 252 9.74 31.57 -11.79
N ALA A 253 10.76 31.03 -11.09
CA ALA A 253 11.76 31.83 -10.38
C ALA A 253 12.60 32.71 -11.33
N GLU A 254 12.97 32.18 -12.50
CA GLU A 254 13.69 32.92 -13.55
C GLU A 254 12.92 34.17 -14.01
N ARG A 255 11.59 34.14 -14.05
CA ARG A 255 10.75 35.31 -14.39
C ARG A 255 10.87 36.45 -13.39
N TYR A 256 11.23 36.15 -12.15
CA TYR A 256 11.48 37.15 -11.11
C TYR A 256 12.98 37.49 -10.96
N GLY A 257 13.84 36.97 -11.83
CA GLY A 257 15.29 37.15 -11.73
C GLY A 257 15.90 36.45 -10.51
N VAL A 258 15.23 35.45 -9.95
CA VAL A 258 15.68 34.70 -8.77
C VAL A 258 16.21 33.35 -9.20
N ARG A 259 17.39 32.98 -8.66
CA ARG A 259 18.01 31.68 -8.91
C ARG A 259 17.53 30.64 -7.90
N VAL A 260 17.34 29.40 -8.35
CA VAL A 260 17.19 28.24 -7.46
C VAL A 260 18.54 27.85 -6.88
N LEU A 261 18.66 27.80 -5.56
CA LEU A 261 19.88 27.40 -4.84
C LEU A 261 20.03 25.88 -4.74
N GLY A 262 18.90 25.17 -4.72
CA GLY A 262 18.84 23.72 -4.57
C GLY A 262 17.44 23.30 -4.14
N SER A 263 17.29 22.02 -3.80
CA SER A 263 16.05 21.45 -3.32
C SER A 263 16.31 20.48 -2.18
N GLU A 264 15.24 20.06 -1.51
CA GLU A 264 15.27 19.26 -0.30
C GLU A 264 14.07 18.31 -0.28
N ILE A 265 14.33 17.06 0.09
CA ILE A 265 13.27 16.08 0.41
C ILE A 265 13.03 16.13 1.91
N VAL A 266 11.76 16.22 2.30
CA VAL A 266 11.34 16.15 3.70
C VAL A 266 10.84 14.74 3.97
N GLY A 267 11.60 13.97 4.76
CA GLY A 267 11.35 12.55 5.01
C GLY A 267 11.95 11.64 3.93
N LEU A 268 11.19 10.62 3.54
CA LEU A 268 11.61 9.61 2.57
C LEU A 268 11.00 9.85 1.19
N ILE A 269 11.62 9.26 0.16
CA ILE A 269 11.16 9.30 -1.23
C ILE A 269 11.18 7.88 -1.83
N PRO A 270 10.19 7.49 -2.64
CA PRO A 270 10.25 6.24 -3.38
C PRO A 270 11.36 6.28 -4.43
N GLN A 271 12.07 5.17 -4.57
CA GLN A 271 13.12 5.05 -5.59
C GLN A 271 12.61 5.35 -7.01
N ALA A 272 11.40 4.90 -7.36
CA ALA A 272 10.79 5.16 -8.67
C ALA A 272 10.71 6.66 -9.01
N ALA A 273 10.50 7.54 -8.02
CA ALA A 273 10.47 8.98 -8.23
C ALA A 273 11.84 9.54 -8.64
N LEU A 274 12.94 8.96 -8.13
CA LEU A 274 14.31 9.31 -8.49
C LEU A 274 14.67 8.73 -9.87
N ASP A 275 14.30 7.49 -10.14
CA ASP A 275 14.55 6.83 -11.42
C ASP A 275 13.90 7.60 -12.59
N HIS A 276 12.66 8.05 -12.43
CA HIS A 276 11.99 8.91 -13.42
C HIS A 276 12.72 10.25 -13.64
N ALA A 277 13.25 10.86 -12.57
CA ALA A 277 14.02 12.09 -12.69
C ALA A 277 15.38 11.87 -13.37
N ALA A 278 16.06 10.77 -13.06
CA ALA A 278 17.31 10.39 -13.72
C ALA A 278 17.10 10.15 -15.21
N GLN A 279 16.03 9.43 -15.57
CA GLN A 279 15.67 9.21 -16.98
C GLN A 279 15.39 10.52 -17.72
N TYR A 280 14.65 11.45 -17.10
CA TYR A 280 14.33 12.74 -17.69
C TYR A 280 15.57 13.62 -17.94
N PHE A 281 16.43 13.78 -16.93
CA PHE A 281 17.56 14.71 -17.01
C PHE A 281 18.80 14.13 -17.69
N LEU A 282 19.08 12.84 -17.49
CA LEU A 282 20.30 12.21 -18.00
C LEU A 282 20.10 11.61 -19.39
N GLN A 283 18.86 11.29 -19.77
CA GLN A 283 18.52 10.71 -21.08
C GLN A 283 19.38 9.48 -21.43
N ILE A 284 19.68 8.65 -20.43
CA ILE A 284 20.46 7.43 -20.60
C ILE A 284 19.69 6.48 -21.52
N GLU A 285 20.32 6.08 -22.63
CA GLU A 285 19.72 5.16 -23.60
C GLU A 285 19.33 3.83 -22.92
N ASN A 286 18.10 3.38 -23.16
CA ASN A 286 17.54 2.13 -22.63
C ASN A 286 17.60 2.01 -21.09
N PHE A 287 17.53 3.12 -20.36
CA PHE A 287 17.47 3.09 -18.90
C PHE A 287 16.23 2.35 -18.40
N ALA A 288 16.46 1.40 -17.49
CA ALA A 288 15.43 0.68 -16.75
C ALA A 288 15.95 0.42 -15.32
N PRO A 289 15.07 0.22 -14.31
CA PRO A 289 15.49 -0.05 -12.94
C PRO A 289 16.47 -1.23 -12.81
N GLY A 290 16.42 -2.20 -13.73
CA GLY A 290 17.36 -3.32 -13.81
C GLY A 290 18.78 -2.95 -14.26
N LEU A 291 19.08 -1.70 -14.64
CA LEU A 291 20.45 -1.23 -14.87
C LEU A 291 21.10 -0.67 -13.60
N VAL A 292 20.33 -0.45 -12.53
CA VAL A 292 20.86 -0.06 -11.21
C VAL A 292 21.47 -1.30 -10.55
N LEU A 293 22.74 -1.19 -10.15
CA LEU A 293 23.52 -2.31 -9.60
C LEU A 293 22.87 -2.87 -8.33
N GLU A 294 22.45 -1.99 -7.43
CA GLU A 294 21.81 -2.33 -6.16
C GLU A 294 20.51 -3.11 -6.40
N ASN A 295 19.67 -2.67 -7.34
CA ASN A 295 18.46 -3.40 -7.73
C ASN A 295 18.78 -4.78 -8.30
N ARG A 296 19.84 -4.91 -9.10
CA ARG A 296 20.31 -6.20 -9.63
C ARG A 296 20.86 -7.10 -8.54
N ILE A 297 21.61 -6.55 -7.58
CA ILE A 297 22.14 -7.25 -6.42
C ILE A 297 20.97 -7.75 -5.57
N GLU A 298 20.03 -6.86 -5.20
CA GLU A 298 18.85 -7.21 -4.42
C GLU A 298 18.02 -8.27 -5.13
N ALA A 299 17.70 -8.12 -6.42
CA ALA A 299 17.01 -9.15 -7.19
C ALA A 299 17.79 -10.48 -7.24
N ALA A 300 19.11 -10.43 -7.37
CA ALA A 300 19.97 -11.62 -7.36
C ALA A 300 20.05 -12.29 -5.97
N PHE A 301 20.01 -11.51 -4.89
CA PHE A 301 20.01 -11.99 -3.51
C PHE A 301 18.62 -12.44 -3.06
N ILE A 302 17.53 -11.81 -3.47
CA ILE A 302 16.17 -12.36 -3.37
C ILE A 302 16.11 -13.70 -4.11
N GLY A 303 16.80 -13.80 -5.26
CA GLY A 303 16.98 -15.05 -5.98
C GLY A 303 17.94 -16.07 -5.34
N LYS A 304 18.64 -15.72 -4.25
CA LYS A 304 19.59 -16.58 -3.50
C LYS A 304 19.23 -16.80 -2.03
N GLY A 305 18.37 -15.97 -1.42
CA GLY A 305 17.80 -16.18 -0.10
C GLY A 305 16.84 -17.35 -0.18
N GLU A 306 17.14 -18.42 0.56
CA GLU A 306 16.52 -19.75 0.56
C GLU A 306 15.42 -19.91 -0.51
N LYS A 307 15.85 -20.22 -1.73
CA LYS A 307 14.93 -20.81 -2.71
C LYS A 307 14.47 -22.13 -2.11
N GLU A 308 13.25 -22.16 -1.61
CA GLU A 308 12.50 -23.41 -1.60
C GLU A 308 12.53 -23.94 -3.03
N THR A 309 13.38 -24.94 -3.27
CA THR A 309 13.46 -25.57 -4.59
C THR A 309 12.18 -26.36 -4.82
N VAL A 310 11.88 -26.74 -6.07
CA VAL A 310 10.79 -27.68 -6.36
C VAL A 310 10.94 -28.97 -5.54
N ARG A 311 12.20 -29.37 -5.27
CA ARG A 311 12.50 -30.49 -4.39
C ARG A 311 12.11 -30.19 -2.94
N ASP A 312 12.53 -29.06 -2.38
CA ASP A 312 12.22 -28.71 -0.98
C ASP A 312 10.71 -28.57 -0.76
N PHE A 313 10.01 -27.90 -1.68
CA PHE A 313 8.55 -27.81 -1.65
C PHE A 313 7.90 -29.19 -1.73
N SER A 314 8.37 -30.05 -2.64
CA SER A 314 7.84 -31.41 -2.75
C SER A 314 8.13 -32.27 -1.52
N GLU A 315 9.30 -32.12 -0.88
CA GLU A 315 9.65 -32.81 0.37
C GLU A 315 8.80 -32.26 1.54
N ALA A 316 8.52 -30.96 1.56
CA ALA A 316 7.67 -30.32 2.56
C ALA A 316 6.21 -30.76 2.44
N VAL A 317 5.63 -30.80 1.23
CA VAL A 317 4.27 -31.33 0.99
C VAL A 317 4.18 -32.82 1.32
N ALA A 318 5.25 -33.58 1.08
CA ALA A 318 5.32 -35.00 1.40
C ALA A 318 5.63 -35.28 2.90
N SER A 319 5.86 -34.24 3.69
CA SER A 319 6.18 -34.37 5.10
C SER A 319 4.96 -34.84 5.91
N GLY A 320 5.18 -35.24 7.17
CA GLY A 320 4.09 -35.54 8.10
C GLY A 320 3.42 -34.28 8.69
N GLU A 321 3.88 -33.09 8.30
CA GLU A 321 3.35 -31.82 8.80
C GLU A 321 2.08 -31.41 8.02
N PRO A 322 1.13 -30.71 8.67
CA PRO A 322 -0.12 -30.29 8.03
C PRO A 322 0.05 -29.15 7.01
N ILE A 323 1.21 -28.47 7.00
CA ILE A 323 1.56 -27.36 6.11
C ILE A 323 2.97 -27.63 5.53
N PRO A 324 3.20 -27.45 4.21
CA PRO A 324 2.26 -27.05 3.17
C PRO A 324 1.33 -28.20 2.72
N GLY A 325 0.05 -27.87 2.50
CA GLY A 325 -1.00 -28.84 2.15
C GLY A 325 -1.53 -28.73 0.71
N GLY A 326 -2.75 -29.22 0.50
CA GLY A 326 -3.37 -29.28 -0.83
C GLY A 326 -3.66 -27.92 -1.48
N GLY A 327 -3.92 -26.87 -0.68
CA GLY A 327 -4.11 -25.50 -1.18
C GLY A 327 -2.81 -24.89 -1.70
N ALA A 328 -1.72 -25.00 -0.94
CA ALA A 328 -0.39 -24.63 -1.37
C ALA A 328 0.05 -25.37 -2.67
N ALA A 329 -0.22 -26.67 -2.76
CA ALA A 329 0.04 -27.45 -3.98
C ALA A 329 -0.79 -26.96 -5.18
N ALA A 330 -2.06 -26.61 -4.96
CA ALA A 330 -2.93 -26.05 -6.00
C ALA A 330 -2.39 -24.71 -6.53
N ALA A 331 -2.00 -23.81 -5.63
CA ALA A 331 -1.45 -22.51 -5.98
C ALA A 331 -0.17 -22.64 -6.82
N GLN A 332 0.73 -23.58 -6.46
CA GLN A 332 1.92 -23.87 -7.27
C GLN A 332 1.58 -24.47 -8.64
N ALA A 333 0.60 -25.37 -8.72
CA ALA A 333 0.16 -25.95 -10.00
C ALA A 333 -0.36 -24.87 -10.97
N ALA A 334 -1.21 -23.95 -10.49
CA ALA A 334 -1.67 -22.81 -11.30
C ALA A 334 -0.52 -21.85 -11.66
N SER A 335 0.43 -21.62 -10.75
CA SER A 335 1.63 -20.80 -11.04
C SER A 335 2.48 -21.41 -12.16
N LEU A 336 2.59 -22.74 -12.23
CA LEU A 336 3.25 -23.43 -13.33
C LEU A 336 2.46 -23.28 -14.65
N GLY A 337 1.13 -23.34 -14.59
CA GLY A 337 0.27 -23.04 -15.74
C GLY A 337 0.51 -21.65 -16.31
N ALA A 338 0.57 -20.62 -15.45
CA ALA A 338 0.89 -19.26 -15.87
C ALA A 338 2.30 -19.14 -16.48
N ALA A 339 3.29 -19.83 -15.91
CA ALA A 339 4.64 -19.85 -16.44
C ALA A 339 4.73 -20.49 -17.84
N LEU A 340 3.93 -21.52 -18.11
CA LEU A 340 3.81 -22.10 -19.46
C LEU A 340 3.17 -21.12 -20.44
N GLY A 341 2.16 -20.35 -19.99
CA GLY A 341 1.61 -19.23 -20.76
C GLY A 341 2.68 -18.20 -21.14
N GLU A 342 3.48 -17.75 -20.17
CA GLU A 342 4.57 -16.80 -20.43
C GLU A 342 5.59 -17.36 -21.43
N MET A 343 5.93 -18.65 -21.32
CA MET A 343 6.82 -19.31 -22.26
C MET A 343 6.26 -19.26 -23.69
N ILE A 344 4.97 -19.54 -23.88
CA ILE A 344 4.30 -19.48 -25.19
C ILE A 344 4.33 -18.05 -25.75
N GLY A 345 4.03 -17.05 -24.90
CA GLY A 345 4.11 -15.64 -25.27
C GLY A 345 5.50 -15.26 -25.77
N HIS A 346 6.56 -15.58 -25.01
CA HIS A 346 7.94 -15.30 -25.42
C HIS A 346 8.41 -16.11 -26.65
N LEU A 347 7.86 -17.30 -26.88
CA LEU A 347 8.12 -18.05 -28.11
C LEU A 347 7.42 -17.45 -29.34
N THR A 348 6.50 -16.52 -29.14
CA THR A 348 5.68 -15.85 -30.17
C THR A 348 6.15 -14.42 -30.43
N GLU A 349 6.53 -13.69 -29.39
CA GLU A 349 7.05 -12.31 -29.40
C GLU A 349 8.26 -12.14 -30.34
N GLY A 350 8.29 -11.04 -31.08
CA GLY A 350 9.40 -10.62 -31.94
C GLY A 350 9.61 -11.44 -33.21
N ARG A 351 8.70 -12.38 -33.52
CA ARG A 351 8.80 -13.23 -34.72
C ARG A 351 7.94 -12.69 -35.86
N GLU A 352 8.55 -12.57 -37.04
CA GLU A 352 7.90 -12.07 -38.26
C GLU A 352 6.62 -12.84 -38.62
N LYS A 353 6.59 -14.16 -38.39
CA LYS A 353 5.39 -15.00 -38.61
C LYS A 353 4.18 -14.59 -37.76
N TYR A 354 4.40 -13.93 -36.63
CA TYR A 354 3.38 -13.56 -35.65
C TYR A 354 3.22 -12.04 -35.55
N ALA A 355 3.59 -11.29 -36.59
CA ALA A 355 3.55 -9.83 -36.58
C ALA A 355 2.14 -9.27 -36.28
N ASP A 356 1.09 -9.96 -36.74
CA ASP A 356 -0.30 -9.52 -36.62
C ASP A 356 -0.88 -9.68 -35.21
N VAL A 357 -0.18 -10.39 -34.30
CA VAL A 357 -0.68 -10.72 -32.94
C VAL A 357 0.26 -10.21 -31.84
N GLN A 358 1.24 -9.36 -32.18
CA GLN A 358 2.26 -8.91 -31.22
C GLN A 358 1.64 -8.15 -30.05
N GLN A 359 0.66 -7.28 -30.31
CA GLN A 359 0.03 -6.48 -29.27
C GLN A 359 -0.72 -7.37 -28.28
N GLU A 360 -1.51 -8.33 -28.77
CA GLU A 360 -2.26 -9.27 -27.94
C GLU A 360 -1.33 -10.16 -27.10
N VAL A 361 -0.18 -10.56 -27.66
CA VAL A 361 0.84 -11.34 -26.92
C VAL A 361 1.51 -10.49 -25.84
N GLU A 362 1.86 -9.23 -26.12
CA GLU A 362 2.43 -8.30 -25.14
C GLU A 362 1.45 -8.05 -23.98
N GLU A 363 0.16 -7.84 -24.28
CA GLU A 363 -0.91 -7.69 -23.29
C GLU A 363 -1.05 -8.96 -22.43
N ALA A 364 -1.09 -10.15 -23.04
CA ALA A 364 -1.16 -11.42 -22.32
C ALA A 364 0.05 -11.65 -21.40
N LEU A 365 1.26 -11.30 -21.84
CA LEU A 365 2.47 -11.38 -21.03
C LEU A 365 2.45 -10.41 -19.83
N ALA A 366 1.97 -9.18 -20.05
CA ALA A 366 1.83 -8.18 -19.00
C ALA A 366 0.81 -8.60 -17.93
N GLU A 367 -0.22 -9.38 -18.30
CA GLU A 367 -1.20 -9.94 -17.37
C GLU A 367 -0.73 -11.23 -16.69
N LEU A 368 -0.06 -12.15 -17.39
CA LEU A 368 0.39 -13.42 -16.81
C LEU A 368 1.42 -13.25 -15.69
N ALA A 369 2.37 -12.32 -15.85
CA ALA A 369 3.45 -12.12 -14.88
C ALA A 369 2.95 -11.76 -13.44
N PRO A 370 2.04 -10.80 -13.25
CA PRO A 370 1.46 -10.53 -11.94
C PRO A 370 0.57 -11.67 -11.43
N LEU A 371 -0.19 -12.37 -12.30
CA LEU A 371 -1.00 -13.53 -11.89
C LEU A 371 -0.13 -14.69 -11.37
N ARG A 372 0.96 -15.01 -12.07
CA ARG A 372 1.95 -16.00 -11.62
C ARG A 372 2.53 -15.64 -10.26
N THR A 373 2.91 -14.37 -10.09
CA THR A 373 3.46 -13.88 -8.81
C THR A 373 2.44 -13.99 -7.69
N HIS A 374 1.19 -13.63 -7.97
CA HIS A 374 0.08 -13.74 -7.02
C HIS A 374 -0.14 -15.19 -6.59
N LEU A 375 -0.19 -16.14 -7.53
CA LEU A 375 -0.36 -17.57 -7.25
C LEU A 375 0.80 -18.15 -6.44
N ARG A 376 2.05 -17.81 -6.80
CA ARG A 376 3.24 -18.24 -6.05
C ARG A 376 3.20 -17.77 -4.60
N LEU A 377 2.72 -16.55 -4.35
CA LEU A 377 2.56 -16.01 -2.99
C LEU A 377 1.32 -16.57 -2.27
N ALA A 378 0.29 -16.97 -3.00
CA ALA A 378 -0.93 -17.56 -2.43
C ALA A 378 -0.65 -18.90 -1.72
N ALA A 379 0.38 -19.65 -2.12
CA ALA A 379 0.80 -20.86 -1.40
C ALA A 379 1.21 -20.57 0.06
N GLY A 380 1.92 -19.46 0.30
CA GLY A 380 2.26 -19.02 1.65
C GLY A 380 1.04 -18.49 2.43
N ARG A 381 0.13 -17.79 1.75
CA ARG A 381 -1.13 -17.30 2.39
C ARG A 381 -2.03 -18.45 2.84
N ASP A 382 -2.12 -19.54 2.07
CA ASP A 382 -2.87 -20.75 2.44
C ASP A 382 -2.31 -21.39 3.73
N ALA A 383 -0.98 -21.49 3.80
CA ALA A 383 -0.28 -21.95 4.99
C ALA A 383 -0.53 -21.06 6.22
N GLU A 384 -0.44 -19.73 6.06
CA GLU A 384 -0.72 -18.76 7.13
C GLU A 384 -2.18 -18.83 7.60
N SER A 385 -3.14 -18.91 6.67
CA SER A 385 -4.56 -19.05 7.01
C SER A 385 -4.87 -20.33 7.78
N PHE A 386 -4.23 -21.46 7.42
CA PHE A 386 -4.36 -22.69 8.21
C PHE A 386 -3.77 -22.52 9.61
N GLY A 387 -2.61 -21.85 9.74
CA GLY A 387 -2.00 -21.52 11.03
C GLY A 387 -2.97 -20.77 11.94
N ARG A 388 -3.65 -19.73 11.42
CA ARG A 388 -4.65 -18.97 12.19
C ARG A 388 -5.81 -19.82 12.68
N VAL A 389 -6.29 -20.77 11.87
CA VAL A 389 -7.35 -21.71 12.31
C VAL A 389 -6.85 -22.59 13.45
N MET A 390 -5.60 -23.05 13.39
CA MET A 390 -4.99 -23.84 14.47
C MET A 390 -4.79 -23.03 15.74
N ASP A 391 -4.35 -21.78 15.63
CA ASP A 391 -4.18 -20.87 16.76
C ASP A 391 -5.51 -20.56 17.43
N ALA A 392 -6.56 -20.26 16.64
CA ALA A 392 -7.92 -20.08 17.14
C ALA A 392 -8.44 -21.33 17.88
N ARG A 393 -8.13 -22.52 17.36
CA ARG A 393 -8.45 -23.80 18.03
C ARG A 393 -7.62 -24.06 19.28
N ALA A 394 -6.48 -23.41 19.45
CA ALA A 394 -5.63 -23.55 20.63
C ALA A 394 -6.06 -22.62 21.79
N LEU A 395 -6.94 -21.64 21.54
CA LEU A 395 -7.41 -20.71 22.57
C LEU A 395 -8.02 -21.42 23.80
N PRO A 396 -7.88 -20.86 25.01
CA PRO A 396 -8.49 -21.41 26.22
C PRO A 396 -10.01 -21.61 26.10
N GLN A 397 -10.55 -22.54 26.90
CA GLN A 397 -11.98 -22.89 26.90
C GLN A 397 -12.51 -23.18 28.31
N THR A 398 -11.88 -22.57 29.31
CA THR A 398 -12.12 -22.85 30.73
C THR A 398 -13.28 -22.04 31.30
N SER A 399 -13.52 -20.84 30.79
CA SER A 399 -14.69 -20.01 31.12
C SER A 399 -15.70 -19.96 29.98
N GLU A 400 -16.93 -19.51 30.28
CA GLU A 400 -17.96 -19.33 29.26
C GLU A 400 -17.60 -18.20 28.27
N ASP A 401 -17.05 -17.10 28.79
CA ASP A 401 -16.57 -15.97 27.97
C ASP A 401 -15.43 -16.40 27.03
N GLU A 402 -14.52 -17.27 27.50
CA GLU A 402 -13.45 -17.86 26.68
C GLU A 402 -14.01 -18.74 25.55
N ARG A 403 -15.08 -19.50 25.80
CA ARG A 403 -15.71 -20.35 24.78
C ARG A 403 -16.37 -19.53 23.68
N VAL A 404 -17.06 -18.45 24.05
CA VAL A 404 -17.70 -17.54 23.10
C VAL A 404 -16.64 -16.84 22.24
N LEU A 405 -15.59 -16.31 22.86
CA LEU A 405 -14.48 -15.68 22.14
C LEU A 405 -13.81 -16.67 21.19
N ARG A 406 -13.46 -17.87 21.68
CA ARG A 406 -12.86 -18.94 20.89
C ARG A 406 -13.72 -19.33 19.69
N ALA A 407 -15.03 -19.47 19.86
CA ALA A 407 -15.94 -19.79 18.76
C ALA A 407 -15.93 -18.70 17.68
N GLY A 408 -15.98 -17.43 18.08
CA GLY A 408 -15.90 -16.29 17.16
C GLY A 408 -14.57 -16.22 16.39
N GLU A 409 -13.44 -16.45 17.07
CA GLU A 409 -12.11 -16.47 16.43
C GLU A 409 -11.96 -17.65 15.45
N ILE A 410 -12.50 -18.83 15.79
CA ILE A 410 -12.50 -19.99 14.88
C ILE A 410 -13.34 -19.67 13.64
N GLU A 411 -14.52 -19.08 13.79
CA GLU A 411 -15.36 -18.72 12.65
C GLU A 411 -14.68 -17.69 11.75
N ALA A 412 -14.10 -16.63 12.33
CA ALA A 412 -13.36 -15.62 11.58
C ALA A 412 -12.15 -16.22 10.84
N ALA A 413 -11.39 -17.10 11.49
CA ALA A 413 -10.27 -17.80 10.88
C ALA A 413 -10.71 -18.73 9.74
N LEU A 414 -11.81 -19.47 9.91
CA LEU A 414 -12.39 -20.34 8.88
C LEU A 414 -12.90 -19.55 7.67
N LYS A 415 -13.53 -18.39 7.89
CA LYS A 415 -13.92 -17.48 6.80
C LYS A 415 -12.69 -17.04 6.00
N GLY A 416 -11.62 -16.60 6.67
CA GLY A 416 -10.35 -16.28 6.01
C GLY A 416 -9.73 -17.47 5.27
N ALA A 417 -9.77 -18.66 5.85
CA ALA A 417 -9.27 -19.90 5.23
C ALA A 417 -10.14 -20.38 4.05
N ALA A 418 -11.43 -20.03 4.00
CA ALA A 418 -12.30 -20.31 2.85
C ALA A 418 -12.11 -19.31 1.70
N THR A 419 -11.74 -18.06 2.01
CA THR A 419 -11.53 -17.01 1.00
C THR A 419 -10.25 -17.23 0.17
N VAL A 420 -9.13 -17.65 0.79
CA VAL A 420 -7.85 -17.82 0.07
C VAL A 420 -7.94 -18.85 -1.08
N PRO A 421 -8.50 -20.05 -0.90
CA PRO A 421 -8.71 -20.98 -2.02
C PRO A 421 -9.64 -20.43 -3.09
N LEU A 422 -10.66 -19.65 -2.72
CA LEU A 422 -11.57 -19.04 -3.69
C LEU A 422 -10.87 -17.99 -4.56
N GLU A 423 -9.96 -17.20 -3.98
CA GLU A 423 -9.08 -16.30 -4.72
C GLU A 423 -8.17 -17.08 -5.68
N ILE A 424 -7.54 -18.16 -5.21
CA ILE A 424 -6.69 -19.03 -6.04
C ILE A 424 -7.48 -19.56 -7.24
N ALA A 425 -8.71 -20.03 -7.02
CA ALA A 425 -9.58 -20.50 -8.10
C ALA A 425 -9.92 -19.39 -9.11
N GLY A 426 -10.21 -18.17 -8.63
CA GLY A 426 -10.50 -17.03 -9.50
C GLY A 426 -9.33 -16.61 -10.37
N VAL A 427 -8.13 -16.54 -9.78
CA VAL A 427 -6.89 -16.20 -10.49
C VAL A 427 -6.49 -17.31 -11.46
N ALA A 428 -6.65 -18.58 -11.08
CA ALA A 428 -6.40 -19.72 -11.95
C ALA A 428 -7.34 -19.72 -13.19
N VAL A 429 -8.59 -19.31 -13.05
CA VAL A 429 -9.49 -19.14 -14.21
C VAL A 429 -8.99 -18.04 -15.17
N GLN A 430 -8.47 -16.92 -14.66
CA GLN A 430 -7.87 -15.88 -15.52
C GLN A 430 -6.64 -16.41 -16.26
N VAL A 431 -5.80 -17.22 -15.59
CA VAL A 431 -4.67 -17.89 -16.25
C VAL A 431 -5.14 -18.84 -17.35
N LEU A 432 -6.25 -19.57 -17.15
CA LEU A 432 -6.84 -20.43 -18.19
C LEU A 432 -7.31 -19.63 -19.41
N GLU A 433 -7.94 -18.48 -19.21
CA GLU A 433 -8.39 -17.59 -20.30
C GLU A 433 -7.22 -17.08 -21.15
N LEU A 434 -6.11 -16.72 -20.49
CA LEU A 434 -4.89 -16.28 -21.17
C LEU A 434 -4.20 -17.44 -21.90
N LEU A 435 -4.20 -18.64 -21.30
CA LEU A 435 -3.69 -19.86 -21.96
C LEU A 435 -4.52 -20.23 -23.19
N GLU A 436 -5.83 -20.06 -23.15
CA GLU A 436 -6.71 -20.24 -24.31
C GLU A 436 -6.37 -19.24 -25.41
N THR A 437 -6.29 -17.96 -25.07
CA THR A 437 -5.91 -16.91 -26.03
C THR A 437 -4.56 -17.23 -26.70
N LEU A 438 -3.55 -17.58 -25.90
CA LEU A 438 -2.22 -17.92 -26.41
C LEU A 438 -2.19 -19.23 -27.19
N ALA A 439 -3.06 -20.19 -26.89
CA ALA A 439 -3.19 -21.40 -27.71
C ALA A 439 -3.73 -21.07 -29.11
N GLU A 440 -4.68 -20.14 -29.21
CA GLU A 440 -5.27 -19.74 -30.48
C GLU A 440 -4.30 -18.92 -31.36
N ILE A 441 -3.64 -17.91 -30.77
CA ILE A 441 -2.86 -16.92 -31.54
C ILE A 441 -1.35 -17.18 -31.53
N GLY A 442 -0.89 -17.98 -30.56
CA GLY A 442 0.53 -18.11 -30.26
C GLY A 442 1.28 -19.12 -31.14
N ASN A 443 2.49 -19.43 -30.68
CA ASN A 443 3.35 -20.39 -31.34
C ASN A 443 2.74 -21.79 -31.34
N GLN A 444 2.28 -22.23 -32.51
CA GLN A 444 1.65 -23.55 -32.73
C GLN A 444 2.51 -24.74 -32.27
N ASN A 445 3.84 -24.61 -32.24
CA ASN A 445 4.71 -25.67 -31.72
C ASN A 445 4.67 -25.82 -30.19
N ALA A 446 4.06 -24.87 -29.49
CA ALA A 446 3.92 -24.84 -28.03
C ALA A 446 2.48 -25.16 -27.58
N LEU A 447 1.61 -25.67 -28.48
CA LEU A 447 0.24 -26.07 -28.13
C LEU A 447 0.19 -27.18 -27.08
N SER A 448 1.15 -28.11 -27.09
CA SER A 448 1.27 -29.13 -26.03
C SER A 448 1.55 -28.50 -24.66
N ASP A 449 2.32 -27.42 -24.63
CA ASP A 449 2.62 -26.67 -23.40
C ASP A 449 1.39 -25.90 -22.93
N ALA A 450 0.61 -25.33 -23.86
CA ALA A 450 -0.66 -24.68 -23.55
C ALA A 450 -1.67 -25.65 -22.92
N ALA A 451 -1.84 -26.84 -23.53
CA ALA A 451 -2.70 -27.89 -23.02
C ALA A 451 -2.24 -28.39 -21.64
N THR A 452 -0.92 -28.58 -21.45
CA THR A 452 -0.36 -28.95 -20.15
C THR A 452 -0.62 -27.88 -19.09
N GLY A 453 -0.40 -26.61 -19.43
CA GLY A 453 -0.68 -25.49 -18.54
C GLY A 453 -2.16 -25.40 -18.15
N ALA A 454 -3.06 -25.65 -19.11
CA ALA A 454 -4.49 -25.66 -18.87
C ALA A 454 -4.90 -26.78 -17.89
N GLN A 455 -4.39 -27.99 -18.08
CA GLN A 455 -4.70 -29.12 -17.18
C GLN A 455 -4.19 -28.91 -15.75
N LEU A 456 -2.97 -28.38 -15.59
CA LEU A 456 -2.43 -28.01 -14.28
C LEU A 456 -3.29 -26.95 -13.58
N THR A 457 -3.73 -25.95 -14.33
CA THR A 457 -4.53 -24.85 -13.80
C THR A 457 -5.96 -25.30 -13.47
N TYR A 458 -6.56 -26.16 -14.29
CA TYR A 458 -7.85 -26.80 -13.99
C TYR A 458 -7.79 -27.65 -12.71
N ALA A 459 -6.73 -28.46 -12.54
CA ALA A 459 -6.52 -29.23 -11.33
C ALA A 459 -6.39 -28.33 -10.09
N ALA A 460 -5.75 -27.16 -10.23
CA ALA A 460 -5.68 -26.17 -9.16
C ALA A 460 -7.06 -25.63 -8.77
N VAL A 461 -7.93 -25.29 -9.73
CA VAL A 461 -9.31 -24.85 -9.46
C VAL A 461 -10.11 -25.95 -8.75
N ALA A 462 -9.97 -27.20 -9.19
CA ALA A 462 -10.62 -28.33 -8.54
C ALA A 462 -10.15 -28.53 -7.08
N SER A 463 -8.85 -28.46 -6.84
CA SER A 463 -8.27 -28.54 -5.49
C SER A 463 -8.72 -27.37 -4.61
N ALA A 464 -8.71 -26.15 -5.14
CA ALA A 464 -9.18 -24.96 -4.44
C ALA A 464 -10.64 -25.13 -3.98
N ARG A 465 -11.53 -25.66 -4.83
CA ARG A 465 -12.91 -25.97 -4.45
C ARG A 465 -12.99 -26.96 -3.29
N TYR A 466 -12.12 -27.97 -3.21
CA TYR A 466 -12.10 -28.89 -2.07
C TYR A 466 -11.79 -28.16 -0.77
N ASN A 467 -10.81 -27.25 -0.78
CA ASN A 467 -10.44 -26.46 0.39
C ASN A 467 -11.57 -25.50 0.80
N VAL A 468 -12.26 -24.85 -0.17
CA VAL A 468 -13.47 -24.05 0.13
C VAL A 468 -14.54 -24.92 0.81
N LEU A 469 -14.82 -26.12 0.28
CA LEU A 469 -15.85 -27.00 0.83
C LEU A 469 -15.53 -27.47 2.25
N VAL A 470 -14.26 -27.81 2.52
CA VAL A 470 -13.80 -28.22 3.84
C VAL A 470 -13.94 -27.07 4.84
N ASN A 471 -13.43 -25.87 4.52
CA ASN A 471 -13.47 -24.74 5.45
C ASN A 471 -14.90 -24.25 5.69
N THR A 472 -15.74 -24.21 4.64
CA THR A 472 -17.16 -23.81 4.78
C THR A 472 -18.03 -24.85 5.48
N ALA A 473 -17.56 -26.08 5.73
CA ALA A 473 -18.35 -27.09 6.43
C ALA A 473 -18.52 -26.79 7.93
N GLU A 474 -17.60 -26.00 8.50
CA GLU A 474 -17.57 -25.67 9.93
C GLU A 474 -17.99 -24.22 10.23
N ILE A 475 -18.45 -23.46 9.22
CA ILE A 475 -18.90 -22.07 9.37
C ILE A 475 -20.42 -22.02 9.58
N GLU A 476 -20.87 -21.27 10.59
CA GLU A 476 -22.30 -21.12 10.91
C GLU A 476 -23.05 -20.17 9.96
N ASP A 477 -22.35 -19.20 9.38
CA ASP A 477 -22.89 -18.22 8.43
C ASP A 477 -23.34 -18.87 7.11
N GLU A 478 -24.64 -19.15 7.01
CA GLU A 478 -25.26 -19.81 5.85
C GLU A 478 -25.16 -18.98 4.55
N GLU A 479 -25.20 -17.66 4.64
CA GLU A 479 -25.09 -16.78 3.48
C GLU A 479 -23.68 -16.85 2.90
N PHE A 480 -22.67 -16.67 3.76
CA PHE A 480 -21.26 -16.78 3.38
C PHE A 480 -20.94 -18.15 2.77
N THR A 481 -21.38 -19.23 3.42
CA THR A 481 -21.10 -20.59 2.96
C THR A 481 -21.77 -20.90 1.62
N SER A 482 -23.02 -20.50 1.44
CA SER A 482 -23.75 -20.68 0.17
C SER A 482 -23.07 -19.92 -0.98
N GLU A 483 -22.72 -18.65 -0.76
CA GLU A 483 -22.05 -17.83 -1.76
C GLU A 483 -20.71 -18.42 -2.19
N HIS A 484 -19.84 -18.77 -1.22
CA HIS A 484 -18.51 -19.29 -1.51
C HIS A 484 -18.55 -20.64 -2.23
N ARG A 485 -19.49 -21.52 -1.85
CA ARG A 485 -19.67 -22.83 -2.50
C ARG A 485 -20.22 -22.72 -3.90
N SER A 486 -21.17 -21.80 -4.13
CA SER A 486 -21.70 -21.51 -5.47
C SER A 486 -20.58 -21.00 -6.37
N ARG A 487 -19.87 -19.96 -5.92
CA ARG A 487 -18.79 -19.35 -6.70
C ARG A 487 -17.65 -20.31 -7.00
N ALA A 488 -17.26 -21.16 -6.05
CA ALA A 488 -16.26 -22.21 -6.29
C ALA A 488 -16.73 -23.25 -7.32
N SER A 489 -18.03 -23.53 -7.40
CA SER A 489 -18.60 -24.46 -8.38
C SER A 489 -18.67 -23.83 -9.77
N ASP A 490 -19.09 -22.56 -9.86
CA ASP A 490 -19.13 -21.81 -11.12
C ASP A 490 -17.72 -21.68 -11.73
N LEU A 491 -16.72 -21.38 -10.90
CA LEU A 491 -15.32 -21.32 -11.33
C LEU A 491 -14.80 -22.66 -11.84
N LEU A 492 -15.17 -23.76 -11.19
CA LEU A 492 -14.76 -25.10 -11.64
C LEU A 492 -15.40 -25.48 -12.99
N GLU A 493 -16.67 -25.14 -13.19
CA GLU A 493 -17.35 -25.38 -14.46
C GLU A 493 -16.70 -24.58 -15.59
N ARG A 494 -16.50 -23.28 -15.38
CA ARG A 494 -15.80 -22.41 -16.35
C ARG A 494 -14.39 -22.91 -16.65
N ALA A 495 -13.63 -23.31 -15.63
CA ALA A 495 -12.29 -23.86 -15.80
C ALA A 495 -12.29 -25.14 -16.63
N ARG A 496 -13.28 -26.02 -16.43
CA ARG A 496 -13.43 -27.26 -17.21
C ARG A 496 -13.69 -26.95 -18.68
N GLU A 497 -14.57 -26.01 -18.97
CA GLU A 497 -14.90 -25.64 -20.35
C GLU A 497 -13.69 -25.05 -21.08
N ILE A 498 -12.96 -24.12 -20.46
CA ILE A 498 -11.76 -23.52 -21.06
C ILE A 498 -10.69 -24.60 -21.28
N SER A 499 -10.40 -25.41 -20.25
CA SER A 499 -9.40 -26.47 -20.37
C SER A 499 -9.71 -27.47 -21.49
N ALA A 500 -10.99 -27.81 -21.69
CA ALA A 500 -11.42 -28.70 -22.77
C ALA A 500 -11.23 -28.06 -24.16
N ARG A 501 -11.46 -26.75 -24.30
CA ARG A 501 -11.22 -26.04 -25.57
C ARG A 501 -9.74 -25.98 -25.92
N VAL A 502 -8.87 -25.68 -24.95
CA VAL A 502 -7.40 -25.71 -25.15
C VAL A 502 -6.90 -27.10 -25.53
N GLU A 503 -7.41 -28.14 -24.86
CA GLU A 503 -7.08 -29.53 -25.19
C GLU A 503 -7.54 -29.90 -26.61
N ALA A 504 -8.74 -29.48 -27.02
CA ALA A 504 -9.23 -29.71 -28.38
C ALA A 504 -8.34 -29.03 -29.43
N LEU A 505 -7.93 -27.77 -29.23
CA LEU A 505 -6.99 -27.07 -30.12
C LEU A 505 -5.68 -27.84 -30.30
N PHE A 506 -5.13 -28.40 -29.21
CA PHE A 506 -3.92 -29.21 -29.28
C PHE A 506 -4.16 -30.52 -30.05
N ILE A 507 -5.21 -31.28 -29.73
CA ILE A 507 -5.52 -32.54 -30.43
C ILE A 507 -5.72 -32.30 -31.93
N ASP A 508 -6.52 -31.29 -32.29
CA ASP A 508 -6.79 -30.94 -33.68
C ASP A 508 -5.52 -30.54 -34.44
N SER A 509 -4.52 -29.94 -33.77
CA SER A 509 -3.24 -29.58 -34.38
C SER A 509 -2.32 -30.76 -34.72
N ILE A 510 -2.58 -31.93 -34.12
CA ILE A 510 -1.83 -33.17 -34.35
C ILE A 510 -2.55 -34.07 -35.36
N GLU A 511 -3.88 -34.03 -35.37
CA GLU A 511 -4.70 -34.88 -36.25
C GLU A 511 -4.89 -34.30 -37.66
N ASN A 512 -4.70 -32.99 -37.84
CA ASN A 512 -4.72 -32.29 -39.15
C ASN A 512 -3.31 -32.00 -39.67
#